data_AF-A0A7J0CWU0-F1
#
_entry.id   AF-A0A7J0CWU0-F1
#
_cell.length_a   1.000
_cell.length_b   1.000
_cell.length_c   1.000
_cell.angle_alpha   90.00
_cell.angle_beta   90.00
_cell.angle_gamma   90.00
#
_symmetry.space_group_name_H-M   'P 1'
#
loop_
_entity.id
_entity.type
_entity.pdbx_description
1 polymer ?
#
loop_
_entity_poly.entity_id
_entity_poly.type
_entity_poly.pdbx_seq_one_letter_code
_entity_poly.pdbx_strand_id
1 'polypeptide(L)' 'MRAVLECAGVHDILSKSLGSSNAINIVHATVAALQGLQRPEEIAARRGLPLEDVAPAALLRARAAGV' A
#
# COMPACT_ATOMS: atom_id res chain seq x y z
N MET A 1 -8.84 -10.84 4.36
CA MET A 1 -7.84 -10.20 3.49
C MET A 1 -8.27 -10.23 2.04
N ARG A 2 -8.30 -11.39 1.37
CA ARG A 2 -8.61 -11.49 -0.08
C ARG A 2 -9.86 -10.71 -0.51
N ALA A 3 -11.02 -10.97 0.10
CA ALA A 3 -12.26 -10.24 -0.23
C ALA A 3 -12.15 -8.71 -0.06
N VAL A 4 -11.37 -8.24 0.93
CA VAL A 4 -11.15 -6.80 1.13
C VAL A 4 -10.29 -6.22 0.01
N LEU A 5 -9.21 -6.91 -0.36
CA LEU A 5 -8.26 -6.47 -1.38
C LEU A 5 -8.87 -6.53 -2.80
N GLU A 6 -9.64 -7.57 -3.11
CA GLU A 6 -10.38 -7.70 -4.37
C GLU A 6 -11.40 -6.58 -4.53
N CYS A 7 -12.20 -6.27 -3.49
CA CYS A 7 -13.13 -5.16 -3.51
C CYS A 7 -12.43 -3.78 -3.60
N ALA A 8 -11.21 -3.68 -3.10
CA ALA A 8 -10.39 -2.46 -3.23
C ALA A 8 -9.73 -2.32 -4.62
N GLY A 9 -9.89 -3.31 -5.52
CA GLY A 9 -9.30 -3.30 -6.86
C GLY A 9 -7.81 -3.64 -6.89
N VAL A 10 -7.28 -4.26 -5.84
CA VAL A 10 -5.87 -4.68 -5.80
C VAL A 10 -5.74 -6.05 -6.46
N HIS A 11 -5.06 -6.09 -7.61
CA HIS A 11 -4.90 -7.31 -8.40
C HIS A 11 -3.68 -8.13 -7.99
N ASP A 12 -2.55 -7.47 -7.77
CA ASP A 12 -1.26 -8.13 -7.52
C ASP A 12 -0.70 -7.74 -6.15
N ILE A 13 -0.87 -8.63 -5.16
CA ILE A 13 -0.35 -8.44 -3.80
C ILE A 13 -0.12 -9.77 -3.09
N LEU A 14 0.92 -9.84 -2.27
CA LEU A 14 1.14 -10.94 -1.34
C LEU A 14 0.70 -10.53 0.07
N SER A 15 -0.05 -11.40 0.74
CA SER A 15 -0.48 -11.17 2.13
C SER A 15 -0.55 -12.47 2.93
N LYS A 16 -0.38 -12.36 4.25
CA LYS A 16 -0.51 -13.46 5.21
C LYS A 16 -1.01 -12.92 6.55
N SER A 17 -1.98 -13.60 7.16
CA SER A 17 -2.33 -13.37 8.57
C SER A 17 -1.33 -14.09 9.48
N LEU A 18 -0.69 -13.36 10.39
CA LEU A 18 0.33 -13.86 11.32
C LEU A 18 -0.16 -13.99 12.77
N GLY A 19 -1.41 -13.61 13.05
CA GLY A 19 -1.96 -13.62 14.41
C GLY A 19 -3.29 -14.37 14.46
N SER A 20 -4.36 -13.64 14.76
CA SER A 20 -5.70 -14.22 14.87
C SER A 20 -6.20 -14.83 13.55
N SER A 21 -6.90 -15.95 13.66
CA SER A 21 -7.70 -16.56 12.57
C SER A 21 -9.15 -16.08 12.55
N ASN A 22 -9.56 -15.22 13.49
CA ASN A 22 -10.91 -14.65 13.52
C ASN A 22 -11.13 -13.69 12.35
N ALA A 23 -12.20 -13.89 11.58
CA ALA A 23 -12.47 -13.14 10.35
C ALA A 23 -12.62 -11.64 10.57
N ILE A 24 -13.32 -11.21 11.63
CA ILE A 24 -13.55 -9.79 11.94
C ILE A 24 -12.20 -9.10 12.23
N ASN A 25 -11.37 -9.73 13.06
CA ASN A 25 -10.06 -9.20 13.40
C ASN A 25 -9.14 -9.13 12.18
N ILE A 26 -9.19 -10.13 11.29
CA ILE A 26 -8.45 -10.11 10.03
C ILE A 26 -8.89 -8.92 9.16
N VAL A 27 -10.20 -8.65 9.05
CA VAL A 27 -10.71 -7.51 8.27
C VAL A 27 -10.24 -6.20 8.87
N HIS A 28 -10.40 -5.99 10.18
CA HIS A 28 -9.93 -4.78 10.86
C HIS A 28 -8.42 -4.58 10.69
N ALA A 29 -7.62 -5.64 10.86
CA ALA A 29 -6.18 -5.58 10.66
C ALA A 29 -5.82 -5.25 9.20
N THR A 30 -6.58 -5.77 8.23
CA THR A 30 -6.37 -5.47 6.80
C THR A 30 -6.64 -3.99 6.52
N VAL A 31 -7.74 -3.45 7.04
CA VAL A 31 -8.10 -2.03 6.86
C VAL A 31 -7.07 -1.12 7.53
N ALA A 32 -6.64 -1.44 8.76
CA ALA A 32 -5.60 -0.69 9.46
C ALA A 32 -4.26 -0.72 8.69
N ALA A 33 -3.88 -1.87 8.12
CA ALA A 33 -2.68 -1.97 7.30
C ALA A 33 -2.75 -1.10 6.03
N LEU A 34 -3.89 -1.07 5.35
CA LEU A 34 -4.11 -0.21 4.18
C LEU A 34 -4.06 1.29 4.54
N GLN A 35 -4.64 1.67 5.69
CA GLN A 35 -4.60 3.05 6.18
C GLN A 35 -3.18 3.49 6.59
N GLY A 36 -2.31 2.55 6.95
CA GLY A 36 -0.91 2.83 7.28
C GLY A 36 -0.01 3.06 6.06
N LEU A 37 -0.48 2.81 4.84
CA LEU A 37 0.28 3.08 3.63
C LEU A 37 0.37 4.59 3.39
N GLN A 38 1.53 5.05 2.93
CA GLN A 38 1.78 6.46 2.61
C GLN A 38 2.17 6.59 1.15
N ARG A 39 1.66 7.62 0.47
CA ARG A 39 2.01 7.88 -0.93
C ARG A 39 3.40 8.52 -1.01
N PRO A 40 4.22 8.20 -2.02
CA PRO A 40 5.55 8.80 -2.17
C PRO A 40 5.55 10.33 -2.17
N GLU A 41 4.51 10.96 -2.73
CA GLU A 41 4.37 12.42 -2.80
C GLU A 41 4.13 13.03 -1.43
N GLU A 42 3.38 12.35 -0.56
CA GLU A 42 3.13 12.81 0.81
C GLU A 42 4.42 12.79 1.63
N ILE A 43 5.29 11.80 1.38
CA ILE A 43 6.60 11.71 2.02
C ILE A 43 7.53 12.79 1.51
N ALA A 44 7.57 13.01 0.20
CA ALA A 44 8.39 14.05 -0.43
C ALA A 44 7.99 15.43 0.08
N ALA A 45 6.69 15.75 0.07
CA ALA A 45 6.14 17.01 0.58
C ALA A 45 6.46 17.19 2.08
N ARG A 46 6.27 16.15 2.91
CA ARG A 46 6.60 16.21 4.34
C ARG A 46 8.08 16.46 4.61
N ARG A 47 8.96 15.96 3.74
CA ARG A 47 10.41 16.12 3.84
C ARG A 47 10.94 17.38 3.15
N GLY A 48 10.12 18.07 2.34
CA GLY A 48 10.56 19.22 1.54
C GLY A 48 11.58 18.86 0.45
N LEU A 49 11.57 17.61 0.00
CA LEU A 49 12.48 17.10 -1.03
C LEU A 49 11.71 16.86 -2.33
N PRO A 50 12.38 16.90 -3.48
CA PRO A 50 11.76 16.51 -4.73
C PRO A 50 11.47 14.99 -4.75
N LEU A 51 10.52 14.58 -5.58
CA LEU A 51 10.02 13.19 -5.56
C LEU A 51 11.10 12.19 -6.01
N GLU A 52 11.95 12.59 -6.96
CA GLU A 52 13.07 11.80 -7.48
C GLU A 52 14.09 11.41 -6.40
N ASP A 53 14.26 12.22 -5.36
CA ASP A 53 15.18 11.93 -4.25
C ASP A 53 14.55 11.02 -3.20
N VAL A 54 13.23 10.88 -3.21
CA VAL A 54 12.45 10.14 -2.20
C VAL A 54 12.02 8.77 -2.72
N ALA A 55 11.66 8.68 -4.00
CA ALA A 55 11.12 7.48 -4.62
C ALA A 55 12.18 6.77 -5.49
N PRO A 56 12.30 5.43 -5.40
CA PRO A 56 13.26 4.70 -6.23
C PRO A 56 12.85 4.67 -7.71
N ALA A 57 13.84 4.59 -8.61
CA ALA A 57 13.63 4.62 -10.06
C ALA A 57 12.67 3.53 -10.60
N ALA A 58 12.56 2.38 -9.93
CA ALA A 58 11.60 1.34 -10.32
C ALA A 58 10.15 1.79 -10.12
N LEU A 59 9.86 2.48 -9.00
CA LEU A 59 8.54 2.99 -8.68
C LEU A 59 8.14 4.13 -9.62
N LEU A 60 9.08 5.04 -9.90
CA LEU A 60 8.84 6.14 -10.84
C LEU A 60 8.51 5.63 -12.25
N ARG A 61 9.18 4.57 -12.70
CA ARG A 61 8.90 3.90 -13.98
C ARG A 61 7.52 3.24 -13.99
N ALA A 62 7.16 2.51 -12.93
CA ALA A 62 5.84 1.88 -12.81
C ALA A 62 4.72 2.94 -12.90
N ARG A 63 4.88 4.05 -12.17
CA ARG A 63 3.94 5.17 -12.21
C ARG A 63 3.81 5.79 -13.60
N ALA A 64 4.92 6.00 -14.31
CA ALA A 64 4.90 6.55 -15.66
C ALA A 64 4.23 5.60 -16.67
N ALA A 65 4.29 4.30 -16.43
CA ALA A 65 3.61 3.29 -17.25
C ALA A 65 2.10 3.19 -16.97
N GLY A 66 1.58 3.90 -15.96
CA GLY A 66 0.16 3.86 -15.60
C GLY A 66 -0.29 2.53 -15.01
N VAL A 67 0.64 1.76 -14.47
CA VAL A 67 0.42 0.47 -13.80
C VAL A 67 0.49 0.66 -12.28
#